data_AF-A0A1Y2KBV8-F1
#
_entry.id   AF-A0A1Y2KBV8-F1
#
_cell.length_a   1.000
_cell.length_b   1.000
_cell.length_c   1.000
_cell.angle_alpha   90.00
_cell.angle_beta   90.00
_cell.angle_gamma   90.00
#
_symmetry.space_group_name_H-M   'P 1'
#
loop_
_entity.id
_entity.type
_entity.pdbx_description
1 polymer ?
#
loop_
_entity_poly.entity_id
_entity_poly.type
_entity_poly.pdbx_seq_one_letter_code
_entity_poly.pdbx_strand_id
1 'polypeptide(L)'
;MKASWPQVIHDFWNAYGWDKARTRLGPPTPDAIDRMDECMEWLRWLEPEQMRLVWARAERLQWKRIMAQLGVCRETARQRYLLAVATIAARLNQKVA
;
A
#
# COMPACT_ATOMS: atom_id res chain seq x y z
N MET A 1 26.30 -8.54 12.62
CA MET A 1 27.25 -9.68 12.65
C MET A 1 26.64 -10.83 11.84
N LYS A 2 27.22 -11.17 10.68
CA LYS A 2 26.94 -12.44 10.00
C LYS A 2 27.79 -13.50 10.70
N ALA A 3 27.20 -14.65 11.04
CA ALA A 3 27.96 -15.75 11.64
C ALA A 3 29.06 -16.22 10.68
N SER A 4 30.22 -16.60 11.22
CA SER A 4 31.41 -17.05 10.47
C SER A 4 31.25 -18.44 9.81
N TRP A 5 30.04 -19.00 9.81
CA TRP A 5 29.78 -20.31 9.25
C TRP A 5 29.66 -20.22 7.72
N PRO A 6 30.25 -21.17 6.97
CA PRO A 6 30.11 -21.22 5.53
C PRO A 6 28.64 -21.43 5.14
N GLN A 7 28.24 -20.88 3.99
CA GLN A 7 26.90 -21.16 3.45
C GLN A 7 26.79 -22.66 3.21
N VAL A 8 25.79 -23.28 3.84
CA VAL A 8 25.51 -24.70 3.63
C VAL A 8 24.97 -24.84 2.20
N ILE A 9 25.79 -25.41 1.31
CA ILE A 9 25.39 -25.75 -0.06
C ILE A 9 24.61 -27.05 0.04
N HIS A 10 23.31 -26.99 -0.24
CA HIS A 10 22.45 -28.16 -0.18
C HIS A 10 22.36 -28.83 -1.56
N ASP A 11 22.64 -30.13 -1.61
CA ASP A 11 22.37 -30.95 -2.79
C ASP A 11 20.88 -30.96 -3.13
N PHE A 12 20.57 -31.02 -4.43
CA PHE A 12 19.21 -30.98 -4.98
C PHE A 12 18.22 -31.91 -4.26
N TRP A 13 18.67 -33.11 -3.88
CA TRP A 13 17.87 -34.12 -3.18
C TRP A 13 17.48 -33.74 -1.74
N ASN A 14 18.22 -32.84 -1.11
CA ASN A 14 18.00 -32.39 0.27
C ASN A 14 17.35 -31.00 0.36
N ALA A 15 17.15 -30.32 -0.78
CA ALA A 15 16.64 -28.94 -0.82
C ALA A 15 15.10 -28.85 -0.77
N TYR A 16 14.37 -29.96 -0.99
CA TYR A 16 12.92 -29.96 -1.05
C TYR A 16 12.32 -29.73 0.35
N GLY A 17 11.63 -28.58 0.53
CA GLY A 17 10.93 -28.23 1.77
C GLY A 17 11.65 -27.27 2.73
N TRP A 18 12.89 -26.85 2.43
CA TRP A 18 13.66 -25.92 3.29
C TRP A 18 13.44 -24.44 2.96
N ASP A 19 13.09 -24.10 1.71
CA ASP A 19 12.64 -22.75 1.38
C ASP A 19 11.20 -22.56 1.87
N LYS A 20 10.96 -21.48 2.63
CA LYS A 20 9.59 -21.13 3.01
C LYS A 20 8.81 -20.89 1.72
N ALA A 21 7.79 -21.71 1.46
CA ALA A 21 6.92 -21.54 0.31
C ALA A 21 6.51 -20.07 0.17
N ARG A 22 7.04 -19.39 -0.86
CA ARG A 22 6.64 -18.02 -1.18
C ARG A 22 5.18 -18.09 -1.63
N THR A 23 4.27 -17.77 -0.73
CA THR A 23 2.85 -17.64 -1.06
C THR A 23 2.69 -16.49 -2.05
N ARG A 24 2.59 -16.84 -3.33
CA ARG A 24 2.15 -15.90 -4.36
C ARG A 24 0.64 -15.81 -4.25
N LEU A 25 0.12 -14.61 -4.02
CA LEU A 25 -1.30 -14.37 -4.17
C LEU A 25 -1.69 -14.69 -5.62
N GLY A 26 -2.80 -15.40 -5.80
CA GLY A 26 -3.38 -15.63 -7.12
C GLY A 26 -3.70 -14.30 -7.82
N PRO A 27 -3.96 -14.32 -9.14
CA PRO A 27 -4.43 -13.13 -9.84
C PRO A 27 -5.69 -12.55 -9.15
N PRO A 28 -5.88 -11.22 -9.16
CA PRO A 28 -7.08 -10.62 -8.60
C PRO A 28 -8.33 -11.12 -9.34
N THR A 29 -9.46 -11.17 -8.62
CA THR A 29 -10.76 -11.48 -9.23
C THR A 29 -11.22 -10.31 -10.13
N PRO A 30 -12.07 -10.55 -11.14
CA PRO A 30 -12.63 -9.48 -11.96
C PRO A 30 -13.31 -8.37 -11.14
N ASP A 31 -14.15 -8.74 -10.16
CA ASP A 31 -14.78 -7.78 -9.23
C ASP A 31 -13.76 -6.95 -8.43
N ALA A 32 -12.59 -7.52 -8.07
CA ALA A 32 -11.53 -6.77 -7.41
C ALA A 32 -10.86 -5.77 -8.36
N ILE A 33 -10.78 -6.08 -9.65
CA ILE A 33 -10.27 -5.16 -10.68
C ILE A 33 -11.26 -4.03 -10.89
N ASP A 34 -12.55 -4.32 -11.06
CA ASP A 34 -13.59 -3.30 -11.26
C ASP A 34 -13.65 -2.31 -10.08
N ARG A 35 -13.60 -2.81 -8.84
CA ARG A 35 -13.54 -1.95 -7.65
C ARG A 35 -12.27 -1.10 -7.58
N MET A 36 -11.13 -1.65 -8.02
CA MET A 36 -9.89 -0.89 -8.07
C MET A 36 -10.01 0.25 -9.09
N ASP A 37 -10.57 -0.03 -10.27
CA ASP A 37 -10.79 0.97 -11.33
C ASP A 37 -11.72 2.09 -10.83
N GLU A 38 -12.80 1.72 -10.13
CA GLU A 38 -13.68 2.70 -9.47
C GLU A 38 -12.92 3.54 -8.43
N CYS A 39 -12.05 2.95 -7.61
CA CYS A 39 -11.24 3.70 -6.66
C CYS A 39 -10.29 4.69 -7.33
N MET A 40 -9.77 4.37 -8.53
CA MET A 40 -8.90 5.28 -9.30
C MET A 40 -9.64 6.54 -9.73
N GLU A 41 -10.94 6.44 -10.02
CA GLU A 41 -11.80 7.59 -10.31
C GLU A 41 -11.87 8.57 -9.13
N TRP A 42 -11.96 8.05 -7.90
CA TRP A 42 -12.10 8.88 -6.70
C TRP A 42 -10.85 9.72 -6.43
N LEU A 43 -9.67 9.19 -6.76
CA LEU A 43 -8.40 9.89 -6.61
C LEU A 43 -8.31 11.15 -7.47
N ARG A 44 -9.04 11.20 -8.59
CA ARG A 44 -9.08 12.38 -9.48
C ARG A 44 -9.77 13.59 -8.88
N TRP A 45 -10.48 13.43 -7.75
CA TRP A 45 -11.11 14.53 -7.04
C TRP A 45 -10.17 15.27 -6.09
N LEU A 46 -8.98 14.71 -5.86
CA LEU A 46 -8.01 15.21 -4.91
C LEU A 46 -6.90 15.99 -5.62
N GLU A 47 -6.26 16.88 -4.88
CA GLU A 47 -5.03 17.52 -5.34
C GLU A 47 -3.90 16.49 -5.50
N PRO A 48 -2.92 16.69 -6.42
CA PRO A 48 -1.88 15.70 -6.71
C PRO A 48 -1.05 15.26 -5.49
N GLU A 49 -0.86 16.13 -4.50
CA GLU A 49 -0.19 15.78 -3.25
C GLU A 49 -1.05 14.89 -2.36
N GLN A 50 -2.35 15.19 -2.24
CA GLN A 50 -3.31 14.40 -1.48
C GLN A 50 -3.52 13.02 -2.09
N MET A 51 -3.59 12.93 -3.42
CA MET A 51 -3.64 11.67 -4.16
C MET A 51 -2.45 10.77 -3.80
N ARG A 52 -1.22 11.31 -3.85
CA ARG A 52 0.00 10.57 -3.48
C ARG A 52 -0.01 10.11 -2.04
N LEU A 53 -0.50 10.95 -1.12
CA LEU A 53 -0.63 10.60 0.30
C LEU A 53 -1.63 9.46 0.52
N VAL A 54 -2.82 9.54 -0.08
CA VAL A 54 -3.85 8.48 0.02
C VAL A 54 -3.35 7.19 -0.60
N TRP A 55 -2.69 7.26 -1.76
CA TRP A 55 -2.09 6.09 -2.41
C TRP A 55 -1.03 5.41 -1.55
N ALA A 56 -0.10 6.18 -0.98
CA ALA A 56 0.90 5.65 -0.06
C ALA A 56 0.27 4.97 1.17
N ARG A 57 -0.87 5.47 1.65
CA ARG A 57 -1.63 4.84 2.73
C ARG A 57 -2.34 3.55 2.29
N ALA A 58 -2.86 3.49 1.07
CA ALA A 58 -3.46 2.28 0.50
C ALA A 58 -2.42 1.16 0.32
N GLU A 59 -1.21 1.50 -0.12
CA GLU A 59 -0.04 0.61 -0.19
C GLU A 59 0.53 0.24 1.19
N ARG A 60 -0.08 0.73 2.27
CA ARG A 60 0.32 0.49 3.67
C ARG A 60 1.74 0.97 3.99
N LEU A 61 2.22 2.04 3.33
CA LEU A 61 3.49 2.65 3.71
C LEU A 61 3.42 3.14 5.15
N GLN A 62 4.55 2.96 5.86
CA GLN A 62 4.72 3.44 7.21
C GLN A 62 4.68 4.97 7.24
N TRP A 63 4.02 5.54 8.25
CA TRP A 63 3.94 6.99 8.45
C TRP A 63 5.30 7.68 8.45
N LYS A 64 6.35 7.02 8.98
CA LYS A 64 7.72 7.56 8.96
C LYS A 64 8.23 7.86 7.55
N ARG A 65 7.93 6.99 6.58
CA ARG A 65 8.31 7.19 5.17
C ARG A 65 7.50 8.31 4.53
N ILE A 66 6.20 8.34 4.80
CA ILE A 66 5.29 9.37 4.27
C ILE A 66 5.69 10.76 4.78
N MET A 67 5.97 10.89 6.07
CA MET A 67 6.46 12.14 6.66
C MET A 67 7.76 12.61 6.03
N ALA A 68 8.70 11.69 5.79
CA ALA A 68 9.97 12.01 5.15
C ALA A 68 9.79 12.47 3.70
N GLN A 69 8.85 11.87 2.95
CA GLN A 69 8.53 12.27 1.57
C GLN A 69 7.84 13.64 1.50
N LEU A 70 6.99 13.97 2.47
CA LEU A 70 6.23 15.23 2.50
C LEU A 70 6.96 16.36 3.23
N GLY A 71 7.99 16.08 4.03
CA GLY A 71 8.69 17.07 4.84
C GLY A 71 7.84 17.66 5.98
N VAL A 72 6.86 16.90 6.49
CA VAL A 72 5.91 17.36 7.52
C VAL A 72 5.91 16.47 8.76
N CYS A 73 5.43 17.02 9.88
CA CYS A 73 5.24 16.25 11.10
C CYS A 73 4.05 15.26 11.00
N ARG A 74 3.98 14.33 11.96
CA ARG A 74 2.98 13.25 11.99
C ARG A 74 1.56 13.76 11.98
N GLU A 75 1.27 14.76 12.81
CA GLU A 75 -0.08 15.29 12.96
C GLU A 75 -0.55 15.97 11.68
N THR A 76 0.31 16.76 11.03
CA THR A 76 0.00 17.36 9.73
C THR A 76 -0.27 16.31 8.66
N ALA A 77 0.57 15.26 8.57
CA ALA A 77 0.34 14.18 7.61
C ALA A 77 -0.98 13.44 7.87
N ARG A 78 -1.30 13.18 9.15
CA ARG A 78 -2.57 12.57 9.57
C ARG A 78 -3.77 13.45 9.22
N GLN A 79 -3.72 14.75 9.51
CA GLN A 79 -4.78 15.69 9.19
C GLN A 79 -5.01 15.80 7.68
N ARG A 80 -3.95 15.95 6.88
CA ARG A 80 -4.05 15.97 5.41
C ARG A 80 -4.71 14.71 4.87
N TYR A 81 -4.35 13.54 5.41
CA TYR A 81 -4.96 12.27 5.03
C TYR A 81 -6.46 12.23 5.37
N LEU A 82 -6.84 12.63 6.59
CA LEU A 82 -8.24 12.65 7.02
C LEU A 82 -9.09 13.60 6.16
N LEU A 83 -8.57 14.79 5.83
CA LEU A 83 -9.26 15.74 4.96
C LEU A 83 -9.45 15.18 3.53
N ALA A 84 -8.44 14.52 2.98
CA ALA A 84 -8.53 13.88 1.66
C ALA A 84 -9.60 12.78 1.64
N VAL A 85 -9.59 11.90 2.64
CA VAL A 85 -10.59 10.82 2.75
C VAL A 85 -12.00 11.39 2.98
N ALA A 86 -12.14 12.43 3.80
CA ALA A 86 -13.41 13.10 4.03
C ALA A 86 -13.97 13.73 2.73
N THR A 87 -13.09 14.30 1.89
CA THR A 87 -13.48 14.85 0.58
C THR A 87 -14.04 13.77 -0.35
N ILE A 88 -13.37 12.61 -0.41
CA ILE A 88 -13.85 11.45 -1.16
C ILE A 88 -15.22 11.01 -0.63
N ALA A 89 -15.34 10.82 0.69
CA ALA A 89 -16.57 10.38 1.33
C ALA A 89 -17.74 11.36 1.08
N ALA A 90 -17.48 12.67 1.15
CA ALA A 90 -18.49 13.68 0.87
C ALA A 90 -19.02 13.60 -0.57
N ARG A 91 -18.13 13.41 -1.56
CA ARG A 91 -18.53 13.25 -2.96
C ARG A 91 -19.26 11.96 -3.24
N LEU A 92 -18.86 10.85 -2.61
CA LEU A 92 -19.56 9.58 -2.72
C LEU A 92 -20.98 9.69 -2.16
N ASN A 93 -21.13 10.31 -0.98
CA ASN A 93 -22.44 10.50 -0.37
C ASN A 93 -23.35 11.43 -1.18
N GLN A 94 -22.79 12.42 -1.88
CA GLN A 94 -23.55 13.29 -2.80
C GLN A 94 -24.03 12.57 -4.06
N LYS A 95 -23.32 11.54 -4.53
CA LYS A 95 -23.75 10.74 -5.70
C LYS A 95 -24.86 9.73 -5.37
N VAL A 96 -24.96 9.34 -4.11
CA VAL A 96 -25.91 8.31 -3.64
C VAL A 96 -27.24 8.94 -3.19
N ALA A 97 -27.24 10.25 -2.89
CA ALA A 97 -28.43 11.04 -2.58
C ALA A 97 -29.14 11.53 -3.84
#